data_AF-A0A7X4LI15-F1
#
_entry.id   AF-A0A7X4LI15-F1
#
_cell.length_a   1.000
_cell.length_b   1.000
_cell.length_c   1.000
_cell.angle_alpha   90.00
_cell.angle_beta   90.00
_cell.angle_gamma   90.00
#
_symmetry.space_group_name_H-M   'P 1'
#
loop_
_entity.id
_entity.type
_entity.pdbx_description
1 polymer ?
#
loop_
_entity_poly.entity_id
_entity_poly.type
_entity_poly.pdbx_seq_one_letter_code
_entity_poly.pdbx_strand_id
1 'polypeptide(L)'
;MSKAKKLFLTAVMLPLTLAASGAYAAGGPNGPMQNRGPDDNCGPGAEQSILRQLNLTDHQKKELREQHRKQEKAMRAEMKSIHEQEQAIVLAKDFDQAKATKLAQEMVNLQVQRHVGMLKQRHDMLSVLTKEQKAQFELLKKYQMSQCMKGHHRPGMKGDHGPRGDKMPMPEQP
;
A
#
# COMPACT_ATOMS: atom_id res chain seq x y z
N MET A 1 -43.85 -31.23 -64.73
CA MET A 1 -42.44 -30.79 -64.87
C MET A 1 -41.98 -30.17 -63.54
N SER A 2 -40.75 -30.50 -63.11
CA SER A 2 -39.88 -29.85 -62.09
C SER A 2 -40.46 -29.47 -60.71
N LYS A 3 -40.14 -30.20 -59.62
CA LYS A 3 -38.94 -30.12 -58.74
C LYS A 3 -38.89 -28.92 -57.77
N ALA A 4 -39.01 -29.24 -56.47
CA ALA A 4 -38.28 -28.70 -55.29
C ALA A 4 -38.35 -27.18 -54.99
N LYS A 5 -38.41 -26.73 -53.74
CA LYS A 5 -37.35 -26.88 -52.72
C LYS A 5 -37.87 -26.57 -51.31
N LYS A 6 -37.50 -27.42 -50.35
CA LYS A 6 -37.53 -27.13 -48.90
C LYS A 6 -36.51 -26.02 -48.61
N LEU A 7 -36.90 -25.00 -47.86
CA LEU A 7 -35.96 -24.08 -47.21
C LEU A 7 -36.15 -24.21 -45.70
N PHE A 8 -35.20 -24.92 -45.08
CA PHE A 8 -34.98 -24.94 -43.65
C PHE A 8 -34.47 -23.55 -43.24
N LEU A 9 -35.22 -22.84 -42.41
CA LEU A 9 -34.73 -21.61 -41.78
C LEU A 9 -33.89 -22.04 -40.56
N THR A 10 -32.59 -22.12 -40.76
CA THR A 10 -31.60 -22.36 -39.71
C THR A 10 -31.56 -21.18 -38.74
N ALA A 11 -32.02 -21.40 -37.51
CA ALA A 11 -31.80 -20.49 -36.39
C ALA A 11 -30.31 -20.49 -36.03
N VAL A 12 -29.60 -19.44 -36.42
CA VAL A 12 -28.21 -19.21 -36.02
C VAL A 12 -28.22 -18.81 -34.54
N MET A 13 -27.91 -19.77 -33.67
CA MET A 13 -27.57 -19.50 -32.27
C MET A 13 -26.27 -18.69 -32.24
N LEU A 14 -26.31 -17.42 -31.87
CA LEU A 14 -25.12 -16.68 -31.48
C LEU A 14 -24.68 -17.18 -30.09
N PRO A 15 -23.47 -17.75 -29.92
CA PRO A 15 -22.90 -17.93 -28.60
C PRO A 15 -22.38 -16.56 -28.13
N LEU A 16 -23.01 -15.98 -27.10
CA LEU A 16 -22.38 -14.92 -26.31
C LEU A 16 -21.23 -15.54 -25.51
N THR A 17 -20.03 -15.56 -26.08
CA THR A 17 -18.81 -15.85 -25.33
C THR A 17 -18.31 -14.56 -24.69
N LEU A 18 -18.67 -14.35 -23.42
CA LEU A 18 -17.97 -13.37 -22.58
C LEU A 18 -16.57 -13.93 -22.28
N ALA A 19 -15.59 -13.55 -23.10
CA ALA A 19 -14.17 -13.71 -22.76
C ALA A 19 -13.80 -12.63 -21.73
N ALA A 20 -14.15 -12.86 -20.47
CA ALA A 20 -13.66 -12.05 -19.36
C ALA A 20 -12.20 -12.45 -19.09
N SER A 21 -11.28 -11.64 -19.60
CA SER A 21 -9.84 -11.70 -19.31
C SER A 21 -9.57 -11.32 -17.85
N GLY A 22 -9.84 -12.25 -16.93
CA GLY A 22 -9.46 -12.13 -15.52
C GLY A 22 -8.02 -12.59 -15.33
N ALA A 23 -7.05 -11.73 -15.66
CA ALA A 23 -5.71 -11.88 -15.11
C ALA A 23 -5.80 -11.52 -13.62
N TYR A 24 -6.21 -12.48 -12.80
CA TYR A 24 -6.02 -12.39 -11.36
C TYR A 24 -4.52 -12.24 -11.14
N ALA A 25 -4.10 -11.07 -10.68
CA ALA A 25 -2.78 -10.85 -10.12
C ALA A 25 -2.68 -11.71 -8.86
N ALA A 26 -2.39 -13.00 -9.06
CA ALA A 26 -1.94 -13.89 -8.03
C ALA A 26 -0.69 -13.24 -7.43
N GLY A 27 -0.85 -12.71 -6.22
CA GLY A 27 0.29 -12.34 -5.39
C GLY A 27 1.22 -13.55 -5.33
N GLY A 28 2.42 -13.39 -5.89
CA GLY A 28 3.46 -14.42 -5.85
C GLY A 28 3.82 -14.77 -4.41
N PRO A 29 4.62 -15.84 -4.18
CA PRO A 29 4.81 -16.51 -2.89
C PRO A 29 5.51 -15.68 -1.79
N ASN A 30 5.66 -14.37 -1.97
CA ASN A 30 6.30 -13.49 -1.02
C ASN A 30 5.24 -12.95 -0.06
N GLY A 31 4.87 -13.78 0.92
CA GLY A 31 4.13 -13.35 2.11
C GLY A 31 4.82 -12.16 2.81
N PRO A 32 4.14 -11.46 3.72
CA PRO A 32 4.67 -10.26 4.36
C PRO A 32 5.93 -10.62 5.16
N MET A 33 7.08 -10.33 4.57
CA MET A 33 8.40 -10.63 5.09
C MET A 33 8.64 -9.82 6.37
N GLN A 34 8.54 -10.51 7.51
CA GLN A 34 8.75 -10.01 8.87
C GLN A 34 10.25 -9.90 9.19
N ASN A 35 10.99 -9.12 8.40
CA ASN A 35 12.37 -8.72 8.73
C ASN A 35 12.58 -7.27 8.31
N ARG A 36 11.75 -6.36 8.83
CA ARG A 36 11.98 -4.92 8.68
C ARG A 36 12.84 -4.43 9.84
N GLY A 37 14.09 -4.09 9.56
CA GLY A 37 14.92 -3.39 10.52
C GLY A 37 14.36 -1.97 10.76
N PRO A 38 14.80 -1.26 11.82
CA PRO A 38 14.39 0.12 12.12
C PRO A 38 14.65 1.15 10.99
N ASP A 39 15.41 0.75 9.97
CA ASP A 39 16.04 1.59 8.95
C ASP A 39 15.76 1.10 7.52
N ASP A 40 14.61 0.45 7.28
CA ASP A 40 14.14 0.19 5.92
C ASP A 40 13.80 1.51 5.23
N ASN A 41 14.80 2.10 4.59
CA ASN A 41 14.71 3.34 3.82
C ASN A 41 13.74 3.26 2.63
N CYS A 42 13.18 2.09 2.35
CA CYS A 42 12.26 1.82 1.25
C CYS A 42 10.94 1.22 1.70
N GLY A 43 10.71 1.10 3.01
CA GLY A 43 9.52 0.47 3.59
C GLY A 43 8.61 1.43 4.37
N PRO A 44 7.54 0.90 4.96
CA PRO A 44 6.73 1.62 5.93
C PRO A 44 7.61 2.07 7.10
N GLY A 45 7.96 3.35 7.16
CA GLY A 45 9.01 3.87 8.06
C GLY A 45 10.02 4.81 7.41
N ALA A 46 10.12 4.79 6.08
CA ALA A 46 11.11 5.56 5.31
C ALA A 46 11.01 7.08 5.54
N GLU A 47 9.79 7.61 5.62
CA GLU A 47 9.58 9.03 5.89
C GLU A 47 9.95 9.40 7.33
N GLN A 48 9.68 8.50 8.30
CA GLN A 48 10.12 8.67 9.67
C GLN A 48 11.66 8.65 9.81
N SER A 49 12.40 7.96 8.94
CA SER A 49 13.87 8.02 8.95
C SER A 49 14.39 9.36 8.43
N ILE A 50 13.72 9.98 7.45
CA ILE A 50 14.03 11.35 7.00
C ILE A 50 13.76 12.36 8.12
N LEU A 51 12.61 12.27 8.79
CA LEU A 51 12.25 13.20 9.87
C LEU A 51 13.21 13.14 11.06
N ARG A 52 13.78 11.97 11.34
CA ARG A 52 14.82 11.81 12.38
C ARG A 52 16.13 12.52 12.03
N GLN A 53 16.38 12.79 10.75
CA GLN A 53 17.54 13.53 10.27
C GLN A 53 17.32 15.05 10.25
N LEU A 54 16.05 15.48 10.30
CA LEU A 54 15.72 16.87 10.56
C LEU A 54 15.93 17.17 12.05
N ASN A 55 16.49 18.33 12.36
CA ASN A 55 16.62 18.83 13.72
C ASN A 55 15.25 19.32 14.24
N LEU A 56 14.35 18.39 14.56
CA LEU A 56 13.04 18.68 15.14
C LEU A 56 13.16 19.05 16.63
N THR A 57 12.40 20.04 17.08
CA THR A 57 12.26 20.37 18.50
C THR A 57 11.46 19.30 19.25
N ASP A 58 11.62 19.23 20.58
CA ASP A 58 10.95 18.21 21.39
C ASP A 58 9.43 18.40 21.45
N HIS A 59 8.94 19.64 21.34
CA HIS A 59 7.51 19.93 21.21
C HIS A 59 6.93 19.29 19.94
N GLN A 60 7.59 19.50 18.79
CA GLN A 60 7.17 18.94 17.49
C GLN A 60 7.16 17.41 17.51
N LYS A 61 8.17 16.79 18.16
CA LYS A 61 8.23 15.32 18.32
C LYS A 61 7.08 14.79 19.18
N LYS A 62 6.71 15.49 20.26
CA LYS A 62 5.64 15.05 21.16
C LYS A 62 4.28 15.08 20.45
N GLU A 63 3.99 16.16 19.73
CA GLU A 63 2.74 16.34 18.99
C GLU A 63 2.56 15.26 17.91
N LEU A 64 3.61 14.98 17.12
CA LEU A 64 3.61 13.91 16.12
C LEU A 64 3.38 12.51 16.73
N ARG A 65 3.99 12.24 17.90
CA ARG A 65 3.84 10.95 18.59
C ARG A 65 2.43 10.73 19.13
N GLU A 66 1.80 11.76 19.69
CA GLU A 66 0.44 11.65 20.22
C GLU A 66 -0.60 11.43 19.12
N GLN A 67 -0.46 12.14 18.00
CA GLN A 67 -1.31 11.94 16.82
C GLN A 67 -1.18 10.50 16.27
N HIS A 68 0.04 9.98 16.18
CA HIS A 68 0.29 8.61 15.70
C HIS A 68 -0.33 7.55 16.62
N ARG A 69 -0.19 7.68 17.94
CA ARG A 69 -0.72 6.70 18.91
C ARG A 69 -2.24 6.56 18.86
N LYS A 70 -2.97 7.66 18.66
CA LYS A 70 -4.44 7.63 18.55
C LYS A 70 -4.88 6.87 17.30
N GLN A 71 -4.20 7.09 16.17
CA GLN A 71 -4.48 6.39 14.92
C GLN A 71 -4.14 4.89 15.00
N GLU A 72 -3.01 4.52 15.60
CA GLU A 72 -2.64 3.10 15.75
C GLU A 72 -3.69 2.28 16.51
N LYS A 73 -4.25 2.84 17.58
CA LYS A 73 -5.30 2.14 18.36
C LYS A 73 -6.56 1.91 17.54
N ALA A 74 -7.03 2.94 16.83
CA ALA A 74 -8.20 2.82 15.96
C ALA A 74 -7.97 1.78 14.85
N MET A 75 -6.79 1.81 14.22
CA MET A 75 -6.44 0.85 13.17
C MET A 75 -6.42 -0.60 13.66
N ARG A 76 -5.91 -0.86 14.87
CA ARG A 76 -5.85 -2.23 15.41
C ARG A 76 -7.23 -2.83 15.66
N ALA A 77 -8.13 -2.07 16.26
CA ALA A 77 -9.50 -2.53 16.54
C ALA A 77 -10.23 -2.90 15.24
N GLU A 78 -10.06 -2.07 14.22
CA GLU A 78 -10.68 -2.25 12.93
C GLU A 78 -10.11 -3.42 12.12
N MET A 79 -8.79 -3.62 12.15
CA MET A 79 -8.16 -4.80 11.51
C MET A 79 -8.60 -6.10 12.17
N LYS A 80 -8.79 -6.09 13.49
CA LYS A 80 -9.34 -7.25 14.21
C LYS A 80 -10.76 -7.58 13.74
N SER A 81 -11.63 -6.58 13.63
CA SER A 81 -13.00 -6.76 13.14
C SER A 81 -13.05 -7.30 11.71
N ILE A 82 -12.27 -6.72 10.78
CA ILE A 82 -12.19 -7.22 9.40
C ILE A 82 -11.73 -8.68 9.37
N HIS A 83 -10.71 -9.02 10.16
CA HIS A 83 -10.19 -10.38 10.21
C HIS A 83 -11.22 -11.40 10.74
N GLU A 84 -11.96 -11.05 11.79
CA GLU A 84 -13.03 -11.89 12.33
C GLU A 84 -14.16 -12.11 11.30
N GLN A 85 -14.55 -11.06 10.57
CA GLN A 85 -15.56 -11.16 9.51
C GLN A 85 -15.08 -12.00 8.32
N GLU A 86 -13.83 -11.82 7.91
CA GLU A 86 -13.19 -12.62 6.86
C GLU A 86 -13.16 -14.10 7.25
N GLN A 87 -12.72 -14.41 8.47
CA GLN A 87 -12.74 -15.79 9.00
C GLN A 87 -14.15 -16.37 9.00
N ALA A 88 -15.15 -15.60 9.44
CA ALA A 88 -16.54 -16.07 9.48
C ALA A 88 -17.08 -16.41 8.08
N ILE A 89 -16.68 -15.67 7.04
CA ILE A 89 -17.07 -15.94 5.64
C ILE A 89 -16.35 -17.18 5.11
N VAL A 90 -15.06 -17.32 5.37
CA VAL A 90 -14.23 -18.43 4.86
C VAL A 90 -14.57 -19.76 5.56
N LEU A 91 -14.93 -19.73 6.84
CA LEU A 91 -15.27 -20.92 7.62
C LEU A 91 -16.76 -21.29 7.56
N ALA A 92 -17.59 -20.50 6.88
CA ALA A 92 -19.00 -20.81 6.70
C ALA A 92 -19.18 -22.12 5.92
N LYS A 93 -20.27 -22.84 6.20
CA LYS A 93 -20.62 -24.09 5.49
C LYS A 93 -20.76 -23.86 3.98
N ASP A 94 -21.37 -22.73 3.61
CA ASP A 94 -21.60 -22.31 2.23
C ASP A 94 -21.06 -20.89 2.05
N PHE A 95 -20.46 -20.61 0.90
CA PHE A 95 -19.89 -19.30 0.61
C PHE A 95 -20.97 -18.26 0.31
N ASP A 96 -21.02 -17.21 1.13
CA ASP A 96 -21.93 -16.07 0.95
C ASP A 96 -21.23 -14.95 0.17
N GLN A 97 -21.41 -14.96 -1.16
CA GLN A 97 -20.80 -13.96 -2.04
C GLN A 97 -21.24 -12.54 -1.69
N ALA A 98 -22.49 -12.33 -1.27
CA ALA A 98 -22.99 -11.00 -0.93
C ALA A 98 -22.29 -10.44 0.31
N LYS A 99 -22.07 -11.27 1.34
CA LYS A 99 -21.26 -10.88 2.51
C LYS A 99 -19.81 -10.62 2.14
N ALA A 100 -19.20 -11.44 1.30
CA ALA A 100 -17.82 -11.24 0.84
C ALA A 100 -17.67 -9.91 0.08
N THR A 101 -18.58 -9.60 -0.84
CA THR A 101 -18.57 -8.33 -1.57
C THR A 101 -18.78 -7.14 -0.64
N LYS A 102 -19.68 -7.24 0.34
CA LYS A 102 -19.90 -6.18 1.32
C LYS A 102 -18.65 -5.92 2.17
N LEU A 103 -18.02 -6.97 2.70
CA LEU A 103 -16.78 -6.84 3.46
C LEU A 103 -15.66 -6.21 2.60
N ALA A 104 -15.52 -6.63 1.35
CA ALA A 104 -14.54 -6.04 0.43
C ALA A 104 -14.79 -4.54 0.19
N GLN A 105 -16.06 -4.12 0.05
CA GLN A 105 -16.40 -2.70 -0.10
C GLN A 105 -16.07 -1.89 1.16
N GLU A 106 -16.32 -2.45 2.35
CA GLU A 106 -15.93 -1.84 3.63
C GLU A 106 -14.42 -1.68 3.73
N MET A 107 -13.64 -2.69 3.31
CA MET A 107 -12.17 -2.63 3.26
C MET A 107 -11.66 -1.53 2.32
N VAL A 108 -12.29 -1.36 1.15
CA VAL A 108 -11.93 -0.28 0.21
C VAL A 108 -12.21 1.09 0.82
N ASN A 109 -13.40 1.28 1.39
CA ASN A 109 -13.76 2.54 2.05
C ASN A 109 -12.78 2.89 3.17
N LEU A 110 -12.39 1.88 3.94
CA LEU A 110 -11.40 2.06 4.96
C LEU A 110 -10.03 2.43 4.40
N GLN A 111 -9.58 1.75 3.34
CA GLN A 111 -8.30 2.06 2.71
C GLN A 111 -8.25 3.53 2.25
N VAL A 112 -9.35 4.05 1.71
CA VAL A 112 -9.48 5.47 1.35
C VAL A 112 -9.35 6.37 2.58
N GLN A 113 -10.11 6.10 3.65
CA GLN A 113 -10.06 6.91 4.87
C GLN A 113 -8.65 6.92 5.49
N ARG A 114 -7.98 5.76 5.54
CA ARG A 114 -6.60 5.64 6.01
C ARG A 114 -5.64 6.41 5.13
N HIS A 115 -5.78 6.33 3.81
CA HIS A 115 -4.91 7.05 2.89
C HIS A 115 -5.05 8.57 3.05
N VAL A 116 -6.27 9.07 3.14
CA VAL A 116 -6.53 10.50 3.41
C VAL A 116 -5.99 10.91 4.77
N GLY A 117 -6.17 10.09 5.81
CA GLY A 117 -5.61 10.33 7.14
C GLY A 117 -4.07 10.41 7.15
N MET A 118 -3.41 9.52 6.41
CA MET A 118 -1.96 9.54 6.20
C MET A 118 -1.49 10.81 5.48
N LEU A 119 -2.20 11.23 4.42
CA LEU A 119 -1.89 12.47 3.70
C LEU A 119 -2.05 13.69 4.59
N LYS A 120 -3.13 13.75 5.38
CA LYS A 120 -3.35 14.83 6.35
C LYS A 120 -2.23 14.87 7.38
N GLN A 121 -1.85 13.72 7.94
CA GLN A 121 -0.74 13.67 8.90
C GLN A 121 0.58 14.15 8.30
N ARG A 122 0.90 13.76 7.06
CA ARG A 122 2.08 14.25 6.33
C ARG A 122 2.02 15.75 6.12
N HIS A 123 0.87 16.27 5.74
CA HIS A 123 0.66 17.71 5.59
C HIS A 123 0.90 18.44 6.92
N ASP A 124 0.26 18.01 8.00
CA ASP A 124 0.35 18.64 9.32
C ASP A 124 1.80 18.61 9.84
N MET A 125 2.48 17.48 9.66
CA MET A 125 3.90 17.32 9.98
C MET A 125 4.79 18.30 9.20
N LEU A 126 4.62 18.41 7.89
CA LEU A 126 5.39 19.33 7.07
C LEU A 126 5.04 20.79 7.40
N SER A 127 3.81 21.09 7.80
CA SER A 127 3.38 22.46 8.12
C SER A 127 4.18 23.09 9.27
N VAL A 128 4.71 22.26 10.17
CA VAL A 128 5.46 22.62 11.36
C VAL A 128 6.96 22.87 11.07
N LEU A 129 7.45 22.48 9.89
CA LEU A 129 8.83 22.67 9.46
C LEU A 129 9.08 24.09 8.93
N THR A 130 10.28 24.63 9.17
CA THR A 130 10.74 25.88 8.55
C THR A 130 10.95 25.70 7.04
N LYS A 131 11.03 26.80 6.28
CA LYS A 131 11.29 26.76 4.83
C LYS A 131 12.58 26.00 4.50
N GLU A 132 13.62 26.19 5.30
CA GLU A 132 14.91 25.50 5.15
C GLU A 132 14.80 24.00 5.46
N GLN A 133 14.07 23.62 6.51
CA GLN A 133 13.83 22.22 6.86
C GLN A 133 13.00 21.48 5.79
N LYS A 134 12.03 22.16 5.15
CA LYS A 134 11.27 21.61 4.01
C LYS A 134 12.17 21.33 2.81
N ALA A 135 13.07 22.26 2.49
CA ALA A 135 14.03 22.06 1.40
C ALA A 135 14.95 20.86 1.67
N GLN A 136 15.45 20.72 2.90
CA GLN A 136 16.24 19.55 3.32
C GLN A 136 15.44 18.25 3.23
N PHE A 137 14.18 18.27 3.68
CA PHE A 137 13.29 17.11 3.60
C PHE A 137 13.09 16.64 2.15
N GLU A 138 12.86 17.55 1.20
CA GLU A 138 12.70 17.20 -0.22
C GLU A 138 13.96 16.57 -0.82
N LEU A 139 15.14 17.11 -0.48
CA LEU A 139 16.43 16.56 -0.92
C LEU A 139 16.65 15.14 -0.38
N LEU A 140 16.45 14.94 0.91
CA LEU A 140 16.59 13.62 1.55
C LEU A 140 15.57 12.63 0.99
N LYS A 141 14.34 13.07 0.68
CA LYS A 141 13.31 12.24 0.07
C LYS A 141 13.67 11.80 -1.35
N LYS A 142 14.19 12.71 -2.18
CA LYS A 142 14.67 12.37 -3.53
C LYS A 142 15.86 11.41 -3.47
N TYR A 143 16.81 11.67 -2.57
CA TYR A 143 17.96 10.80 -2.36
C TYR A 143 17.50 9.39 -1.95
N GLN A 144 16.67 9.29 -0.90
CA GLN A 144 16.12 8.02 -0.44
C GLN A 144 15.38 7.26 -1.55
N MET A 145 14.52 7.94 -2.31
CA MET A 145 13.82 7.33 -3.45
C MET A 145 14.79 6.79 -4.51
N SER A 146 15.86 7.53 -4.82
CA SER A 146 16.89 7.08 -5.76
C SER A 146 17.61 5.83 -5.27
N GLN A 147 17.89 5.74 -3.97
CA GLN A 147 18.54 4.58 -3.37
C GLN A 147 17.62 3.36 -3.38
N CYS A 148 16.32 3.56 -3.15
CA CYS A 148 15.33 2.49 -3.27
C CYS A 148 15.25 1.94 -4.69
N MET A 149 15.17 2.82 -5.70
CA MET A 149 15.12 2.40 -7.11
C MET A 149 16.38 1.62 -7.54
N LYS A 150 17.55 2.00 -7.02
CA LYS A 150 18.81 1.28 -7.24
C LYS A 150 18.85 -0.09 -6.55
N GLY A 151 18.25 -0.20 -5.36
CA GLY A 151 18.19 -1.45 -4.58
C GLY A 151 17.28 -2.54 -5.18
N HIS A 152 16.28 -2.17 -5.97
CA HIS A 152 15.34 -3.13 -6.59
C HIS A 152 15.88 -3.87 -7.83
N HIS A 153 17.12 -3.61 -8.25
CA HIS A 153 17.77 -4.27 -9.39
C HIS A 153 18.63 -5.51 -9.04
N ARG A 154 18.67 -5.98 -7.79
CA ARG A 154 19.41 -7.21 -7.43
C ARG A 154 18.46 -8.37 -7.13
N PRO A 155 18.32 -9.36 -8.03
CA PRO A 155 17.70 -10.63 -7.68
C PRO A 155 18.58 -11.32 -6.63
N GLY A 156 18.06 -11.52 -5.42
CA GLY A 156 18.56 -12.59 -4.54
C GLY A 156 19.73 -12.32 -3.60
N MET A 157 20.08 -11.07 -3.24
CA MET A 157 21.07 -10.86 -2.17
C MET A 157 20.43 -10.69 -0.79
N LYS A 158 20.60 -11.75 0.03
CA LYS A 158 20.49 -11.70 1.48
C LYS A 158 21.42 -10.62 2.02
N GLY A 159 20.85 -9.71 2.81
CA GLY A 159 21.52 -9.06 3.93
C GLY A 159 22.79 -8.29 3.61
N ASP A 160 22.64 -7.11 3.01
CA ASP A 160 23.52 -6.00 3.35
C ASP A 160 22.67 -4.91 3.98
N HIS A 161 22.71 -4.85 5.30
CA HIS A 161 22.20 -3.70 6.02
C HIS A 161 23.11 -2.53 5.65
N GLY A 162 22.57 -1.57 4.89
CA GLY A 162 23.25 -0.30 4.63
C GLY A 162 23.76 0.35 5.92
N PRO A 163 24.70 1.31 5.82
CA PRO A 163 25.46 1.84 6.96
C PRO A 163 24.52 2.20 8.11
N ARG A 164 24.73 1.52 9.24
CA ARG A 164 23.92 1.65 10.46
C ARG A 164 24.19 3.00 11.10
N GLY A 165 23.15 3.80 11.32
CA GLY A 165 23.20 4.95 12.22
C GLY A 165 23.93 6.20 11.71
N ASP A 166 24.55 6.15 10.54
CA ASP A 166 25.12 7.34 9.92
C ASP A 166 24.02 8.16 9.23
N LYS A 167 24.03 9.49 9.44
CA LYS A 167 23.16 10.41 8.71
C LYS A 167 23.26 10.09 7.22
N MET A 168 22.13 10.04 6.50
CA MET A 168 22.21 9.85 5.04
C MET A 168 23.12 10.95 4.48
N PRO A 169 24.08 10.60 3.62
CA PRO A 169 24.95 11.59 3.02
C PRO A 169 24.07 12.60 2.29
N MET A 170 24.20 13.87 2.69
CA MET A 170 23.43 14.95 2.08
C MET A 170 23.79 15.00 0.60
N PRO A 171 22.82 14.95 -0.33
CA PRO A 171 23.13 15.17 -1.73
C PRO A 171 23.71 16.58 -1.89
N GLU A 172 24.87 16.68 -2.54
CA GLU A 172 25.46 17.97 -2.89
C GLU A 172 24.47 18.74 -3.78
N GLN A 173 24.22 20.00 -3.42
CA GLN A 173 23.40 20.90 -4.22
C GLN A 173 24.18 21.26 -5.50
N PRO A 174 23.52 21.36 -6.67
CA PRO A 174 24.16 21.87 -7.88
C PRO A 174 24.58 23.34 -7.74
#